data_AF-A0A7K1C465-F1
#
_entry.id   AF-A0A7K1C465-F1
#
_cell.length_a   1.000
_cell.length_b   1.000
_cell.length_c   1.000
_cell.angle_alpha   90.00
_cell.angle_beta   90.00
_cell.angle_gamma   90.00
#
_symmetry.space_group_name_H-M   'P 1'
#
loop_
_entity.id
_entity.type
_entity.pdbx_description
1 polymer ?
#
loop_
_entity_poly.entity_id
_entity_poly.type
_entity_poly.pdbx_seq_one_letter_code
_entity_poly.pdbx_strand_id
1 'polypeptide(L)' 'SARVTWNAPAFTGGNPITSYTVAITNSRGVTVSRVVTARTVTFTGLTGAMTHSVRITPNTRLGAGAPVVLTVPVS' A
#
# COMPACT_ATOMS: atom_id res chain seq x y z
N SER A 1 1.97 -6.46 -14.23
CA SER A 1 1.94 -6.53 -12.76
C SER A 1 2.66 -5.31 -12.21
N ALA A 2 2.38 -4.87 -10.98
CA ALA A 2 3.09 -3.76 -10.35
C ALA A 2 3.71 -4.20 -9.04
N ARG A 3 5.02 -3.94 -8.87
CA ARG A 3 5.72 -4.12 -7.61
C ARG A 3 5.75 -2.80 -6.86
N VAL A 4 5.26 -2.81 -5.63
CA VAL A 4 5.28 -1.66 -4.73
C VAL A 4 6.28 -1.95 -3.62
N THR A 5 7.18 -1.01 -3.37
CA THR A 5 8.12 -1.01 -2.25
C THR A 5 7.96 0.30 -1.47
N TRP A 6 8.17 0.25 -0.16
CA TRP A 6 8.04 1.44 0.69
C TRP A 6 8.98 1.38 1.89
N ASN A 7 9.21 2.53 2.51
CA ASN A 7 9.87 2.63 3.79
C ASN A 7 8.84 2.57 4.92
N ALA A 8 9.25 2.05 6.07
CA ALA A 8 8.42 2.14 7.27
C ALA A 8 8.18 3.62 7.63
N PRO A 9 6.96 3.99 8.07
CA PRO A 9 6.70 5.34 8.53
C PRO A 9 7.60 5.70 9.73
N ALA A 10 8.11 6.93 9.75
CA ALA A 10 9.02 7.42 10.77
C ALA A 10 8.37 7.50 12.17
N PHE A 11 7.04 7.64 12.23
CA PHE A 11 6.31 7.71 13.48
C PHE A 11 5.04 6.85 13.41
N THR A 12 4.90 5.98 14.39
CA THR A 12 3.79 5.02 14.51
C THR A 12 2.93 5.28 15.75
N GLY A 13 3.06 6.47 16.36
CA GLY A 13 2.46 6.76 17.66
C GLY A 13 3.08 5.95 18.80
N GLY A 14 4.36 5.58 18.67
CA GLY A 14 5.09 4.78 19.68
C GLY A 14 4.73 3.28 19.70
N ASN A 15 3.88 2.81 18.79
CA ASN A 15 3.46 1.41 18.76
C ASN A 15 4.14 0.64 17.62
N PRO A 16 4.60 -0.60 17.85
CA PRO A 16 5.24 -1.39 16.81
C PRO A 16 4.26 -1.72 15.67
N ILE A 17 4.73 -1.60 14.43
CA ILE A 17 3.98 -2.02 13.24
C ILE A 17 3.98 -3.54 13.18
N THR A 18 2.79 -4.13 13.08
CA THR A 18 2.61 -5.58 12.96
C THR A 18 2.37 -6.00 11.51
N SER A 19 1.78 -5.13 10.69
CA SER A 19 1.57 -5.36 9.25
C SER A 19 1.31 -4.05 8.50
N TYR A 20 1.15 -4.13 7.19
CA TYR A 20 0.74 -3.05 6.31
C TYR A 20 -0.48 -3.47 5.49
N THR A 21 -1.48 -2.62 5.41
CA THR A 21 -2.56 -2.72 4.42
C THR A 21 -2.19 -1.88 3.22
N VAL A 22 -1.92 -2.53 2.08
CA VAL A 22 -1.58 -1.88 0.82
C VAL A 22 -2.78 -1.97 -0.11
N ALA A 23 -3.32 -0.84 -0.51
CA ALA A 23 -4.41 -0.73 -1.48
C ALA A 23 -3.89 -0.11 -2.77
N ILE A 24 -4.22 -0.71 -3.91
CA ILE A 24 -4.00 -0.14 -5.24
C ILE A 24 -5.35 0.17 -5.87
N THR A 25 -5.52 1.40 -6.34
CA THR A 25 -6.75 1.87 -6.99
C THR A 25 -6.44 2.28 -8.42
N ASN A 26 -7.19 1.78 -9.39
CA ASN A 26 -7.03 2.19 -10.79
C ASN A 26 -7.80 3.49 -11.10
N SER A 27 -7.59 4.05 -12.29
CA SER A 27 -8.27 5.27 -12.75
C SER A 27 -9.80 5.16 -12.84
N ARG A 28 -10.36 3.93 -12.81
CA ARG A 28 -11.80 3.67 -12.77
C ARG A 28 -12.35 3.53 -11.34
N GLY A 29 -11.51 3.73 -10.32
CA GLY A 29 -11.88 3.61 -8.90
C GLY A 29 -11.89 2.17 -8.37
N VAL A 30 -11.53 1.17 -9.18
CA VAL A 30 -11.45 -0.23 -8.72
C VAL A 30 -10.25 -0.36 -7.80
N THR A 31 -10.51 -0.83 -6.58
CA THR A 31 -9.50 -0.97 -5.52
C THR A 31 -9.27 -2.43 -5.17
N VAL A 32 -8.00 -2.82 -5.09
CA VAL A 32 -7.56 -4.13 -4.59
C VAL A 32 -6.64 -3.91 -3.40
N SER A 33 -6.83 -4.65 -2.32
CA SER A 33 -6.01 -4.53 -1.11
C SER A 33 -5.33 -5.84 -0.71
N ARG A 34 -4.15 -5.72 -0.08
CA ARG A 34 -3.42 -6.84 0.52
C ARG A 34 -2.89 -6.43 1.90
N VAL A 35 -2.89 -7.38 2.83
CA VAL A 35 -2.21 -7.25 4.12
C VAL A 35 -0.91 -8.01 4.07
N VAL A 36 0.21 -7.35 4.38
CA VAL A 36 1.55 -7.94 4.32
C VAL A 36 2.41 -7.48 5.50
N THR A 37 3.36 -8.31 5.92
CA THR A 37 4.35 -7.95 6.95
C THR A 37 5.65 -7.43 6.35
N ALA A 38 5.93 -7.78 5.09
CA ALA A 38 7.06 -7.28 4.32
C ALA A 38 6.82 -5.84 3.82
N ARG A 39 7.91 -5.15 3.45
CA ARG A 39 7.88 -3.78 2.88
C ARG A 39 7.87 -3.76 1.35
N THR A 40 7.35 -4.84 0.78
CA THR A 40 7.21 -5.05 -0.67
C THR A 40 5.95 -5.88 -0.93
N VAL A 41 5.24 -5.57 -2.00
CA VAL A 41 4.12 -6.40 -2.48
C VAL A 41 4.01 -6.30 -3.99
N THR A 42 3.63 -7.40 -4.64
CA THR A 42 3.35 -7.42 -6.08
C THR A 42 1.86 -7.62 -6.31
N PHE A 43 1.26 -6.73 -7.11
CA PHE A 43 -0.10 -6.87 -7.61
C PHE A 43 -0.07 -7.43 -9.04
N THR A 44 -0.80 -8.52 -9.25
CA THR A 44 -0.99 -9.17 -10.55
C THR A 44 -2.39 -8.86 -11.10
N GLY A 45 -2.64 -9.13 -12.38
CA GLY A 45 -3.96 -8.91 -12.99
C GLY A 45 -4.36 -7.44 -13.14
N LEU A 46 -3.43 -6.50 -13.02
CA LEU A 46 -3.67 -5.10 -13.35
C LEU A 46 -3.84 -4.97 -14.87
N THR A 47 -5.02 -4.55 -15.32
CA THR A 47 -5.32 -4.33 -16.74
C THR A 47 -4.63 -3.05 -17.23
N GLY A 48 -3.98 -3.14 -18.40
CA GLY A 48 -2.96 -2.18 -18.85
C GLY A 48 -3.42 -0.74 -19.12
N ALA A 49 -2.45 0.19 -19.03
CA ALA A 49 -2.52 1.63 -19.30
C ALA A 49 -3.31 2.52 -18.32
N MET A 50 -3.63 2.03 -17.12
CA MET A 50 -4.27 2.88 -16.10
C MET A 50 -3.23 3.46 -15.13
N THR A 51 -3.37 4.75 -14.81
CA THR A 51 -2.70 5.32 -13.63
C THR A 51 -3.26 4.63 -12.39
N HIS A 52 -2.37 4.21 -11.50
CA HIS A 52 -2.75 3.60 -10.23
C HIS A 52 -2.27 4.46 -9.07
N SER A 53 -3.14 4.68 -8.10
CA SER A 53 -2.76 5.23 -6.79
C SER A 53 -2.55 4.09 -5.82
N VAL A 54 -1.50 4.19 -4.99
CA VAL A 54 -1.21 3.20 -3.96
C VAL A 54 -1.29 3.87 -2.59
N ARG A 55 -2.06 3.27 -1.69
CA ARG A 55 -2.18 3.69 -0.30
C ARG A 55 -1.65 2.59 0.62
N ILE A 56 -0.71 2.95 1.48
CA ILE A 56 -0.06 2.02 2.41
C ILE A 56 -0.40 2.48 3.81
N THR A 57 -1.08 1.62 4.57
CA THR A 57 -1.52 1.91 5.93
C THR A 57 -0.77 0.99 6.89
N PRO A 58 0.08 1.52 7.79
CA PRO A 58 0.70 0.71 8.83
C PRO A 58 -0.38 0.26 9.83
N ASN A 59 -0.34 -1.00 10.25
CA ASN A 59 -1.22 -1.55 11.26
C ASN A 59 -0.42 -1.80 12.53
N THR A 60 -0.97 -1.42 13.68
CA THR A 60 -0.42 -1.66 15.02
C THR A 60 -1.45 -2.41 15.85
N ARG A 61 -1.06 -2.85 17.07
CA ARG A 61 -2.01 -3.47 18.01
C ARG A 61 -3.17 -2.53 18.41
N LEU A 62 -2.97 -1.22 18.33
CA LEU A 62 -4.00 -0.22 18.63
C LEU A 62 -4.89 0.12 17.42
N GLY A 63 -4.59 -0.43 16.24
CA GLY A 63 -5.33 -0.19 15.01
C GLY A 63 -4.46 0.40 13.88
N ALA A 64 -5.12 0.92 12.86
CA ALA A 64 -4.50 1.52 11.68
C ALA A 64 -3.86 2.87 12.02
N GLY A 65 -2.59 3.05 11.65
CA GLY A 65 -1.88 4.32 11.74
C GLY A 65 -2.10 5.22 10.52
N ALA A 66 -1.41 6.36 10.50
CA ALA A 66 -1.48 7.31 9.40
C ALA A 66 -0.99 6.67 8.07
N PRO A 67 -1.81 6.71 7.00
CA PRO A 67 -1.44 6.12 5.72
C PRO A 67 -0.42 6.99 4.98
N VAL A 68 0.46 6.35 4.22
CA VAL A 68 1.30 7.00 3.20
C VAL A 68 0.67 6.73 1.84
N VAL A 69 0.50 7.78 1.03
CA VAL A 69 -0.01 7.67 -0.34
C VAL A 69 1.15 7.85 -1.31
N LEU A 70 1.32 6.89 -2.21
CA LEU A 70 2.32 6.91 -3.28
C LEU A 70 1.60 6.86 -4.62
N THR A 71 1.96 7.76 -5.53
CA THR A 71 1.56 7.65 -6.93
C THR A 71 2.67 6.89 -7.65
N VAL A 72 2.40 5.65 -8.05
CA VAL A 72 3.34 4.85 -8.85
C VAL A 72 2.91 4.94 -10.30
N PRO A 73 3.72 5.54 -11.20
CA PRO A 73 3.52 5.34 -12.62
C PRO A 73 3.76 3.85 -12.90
N VAL A 74 2.73 3.16 -13.36
CA VAL A 74 2.87 1.78 -13.81
C VAL A 74 3.27 1.85 -15.28
N SER A 75 4.56 1.64 -15.55
CA SER A 75 5.10 1.46 -16.91
C SER A 75 4.57 0.19 -17.54
#